data_AF-A0A7H8M3A2-F1
#
_entry.id   AF-A0A7H8M3A2-F1
#
_cell.length_a   1.000
_cell.length_b   1.000
_cell.length_c   1.000
_cell.angle_alpha   90.00
_cell.angle_beta   90.00
_cell.angle_gamma   90.00
#
_symmetry.space_group_name_H-M   'P 1'
#
loop_
_entity.id
_entity.type
_entity.pdbx_description
1 polymer ?
#
loop_
_entity_poly.entity_id
_entity_poly.type
_entity_poly.pdbx_seq_one_letter_code
_entity_poly.pdbx_strand_id
1 'polypeptide(L)'
;MFAYGAVPAFAATGRPPFGEGAVPTIIHRTLHEEPDLRGVPASLAQLVAACLSRDPDRRPSAKLLPALLTARTATPGWLPFLLKGKGAFILDSPHLVALDARTGKRLWSADSPAPNTAPLVAAGGLICTGVAGTTGSGLYAWDAETGRIIWNYPLTTPASTKQWEFGTNGSILAAAHGNALLAFHLGRTHHDLRLTPGRGNLKIDASLVVRLPRI
;
A
#
# COMPACT_ATOMS: atom_id res chain seq x y z
N MET A 1 -13.77 -20.38 -5.76
CA MET A 1 -13.00 -19.37 -6.54
C MET A 1 -13.85 -18.64 -7.57
N PHE A 2 -14.69 -19.33 -8.34
CA PHE A 2 -15.58 -18.70 -9.32
C PHE A 2 -16.46 -17.56 -8.74
N ALA A 3 -17.20 -17.83 -7.66
CA ALA A 3 -18.00 -16.81 -6.98
C ALA A 3 -17.17 -15.62 -6.44
N TYR A 4 -15.91 -15.87 -6.05
CA TYR A 4 -14.99 -14.84 -5.60
C TYR A 4 -14.55 -13.91 -6.74
N GLY A 5 -14.48 -14.37 -8.00
CA GLY A 5 -14.21 -13.52 -9.15
C GLY A 5 -15.42 -12.65 -9.55
N ALA A 6 -16.65 -13.16 -9.35
CA ALA A 6 -17.87 -12.47 -9.73
C ALA A 6 -18.19 -11.24 -8.86
N VAL A 7 -17.92 -11.32 -7.55
CA VAL A 7 -18.14 -10.23 -6.58
C VAL A 7 -17.33 -8.95 -6.92
N PRO A 8 -16.00 -8.98 -7.10
CA PRO A 8 -15.22 -7.81 -7.48
C PRO A 8 -15.54 -7.31 -8.89
N ALA A 9 -15.91 -8.19 -9.83
CA ALA A 9 -16.38 -7.77 -11.15
C ALA A 9 -17.67 -6.93 -11.04
N PHE A 10 -18.63 -7.38 -10.23
CA PHE A 10 -19.86 -6.65 -9.94
C PHE A 10 -19.56 -5.34 -9.18
N ALA A 11 -18.74 -5.39 -8.13
CA ALA A 11 -18.40 -4.21 -7.34
C ALA A 11 -17.69 -3.12 -8.17
N ALA A 12 -16.87 -3.51 -9.14
CA ALA A 12 -16.16 -2.57 -10.01
C ALA A 12 -17.03 -1.98 -11.13
N THR A 13 -18.05 -2.72 -11.62
CA THR A 13 -18.78 -2.35 -12.83
C THR A 13 -20.26 -2.05 -12.60
N GLY A 14 -20.79 -2.38 -11.42
CA GLY A 14 -22.21 -2.33 -11.09
C GLY A 14 -23.07 -3.35 -11.85
N ARG A 15 -22.45 -4.27 -12.60
CA ARG A 15 -23.14 -5.19 -13.53
C ARG A 15 -22.68 -6.62 -13.29
N PRO A 16 -23.57 -7.63 -13.32
CA PRO A 16 -23.16 -9.02 -13.21
C PRO A 16 -22.31 -9.43 -14.42
N PRO A 17 -21.20 -10.17 -14.24
CA PRO A 17 -20.31 -10.53 -15.34
C PRO A 17 -20.96 -11.45 -16.39
N PHE A 18 -22.04 -12.15 -16.05
CA PHE A 18 -22.80 -13.01 -16.99
C PHE A 18 -24.18 -12.40 -17.36
N GLY A 19 -24.37 -11.11 -17.06
CA GLY A 19 -25.61 -10.39 -17.33
C GLY A 19 -26.78 -10.79 -16.41
N GLU A 20 -27.95 -10.27 -16.75
CA GLU A 20 -29.20 -10.47 -16.01
C GLU A 20 -30.21 -11.28 -16.84
N GLY A 21 -31.26 -11.80 -16.19
CA GLY A 21 -32.34 -12.55 -16.83
C GLY A 21 -32.81 -13.76 -16.02
N ALA A 22 -33.55 -14.65 -16.67
CA ALA A 22 -34.02 -15.88 -16.05
C ALA A 22 -32.85 -16.80 -15.66
N VAL A 23 -33.00 -17.54 -14.55
CA VAL A 23 -31.96 -18.44 -14.01
C VAL A 23 -31.39 -19.41 -15.05
N PRO A 24 -32.20 -20.08 -15.91
CA PRO A 24 -31.66 -20.96 -16.95
C PRO A 24 -30.74 -20.23 -17.94
N THR A 25 -31.07 -18.98 -18.28
CA THR A 25 -30.24 -18.14 -19.14
C THR A 25 -28.91 -17.83 -18.46
N ILE A 26 -28.92 -17.44 -17.18
CA ILE A 26 -27.69 -17.14 -16.43
C ILE A 26 -26.80 -18.37 -16.32
N ILE A 27 -27.36 -19.55 -16.04
CA ILE A 27 -26.62 -20.82 -15.98
C ILE A 27 -26.00 -21.14 -17.34
N HIS A 28 -26.76 -21.00 -18.42
CA HIS A 28 -26.26 -21.23 -19.77
C HIS A 28 -25.07 -20.33 -20.09
N ARG A 29 -25.18 -19.02 -19.83
CA ARG A 29 -24.10 -18.04 -20.05
C ARG A 29 -22.88 -18.33 -19.18
N THR A 30 -23.09 -18.66 -17.92
CA THR A 30 -22.01 -18.99 -16.96
C THR A 30 -21.16 -20.17 -17.45
N LEU A 31 -21.78 -21.15 -18.11
CA LEU A 31 -21.10 -22.36 -18.59
C LEU A 31 -20.47 -22.18 -19.97
N HIS A 32 -21.05 -21.37 -20.86
CA HIS A 32 -20.69 -21.34 -22.28
C HIS A 32 -20.12 -20.02 -22.78
N GLU A 33 -20.39 -18.91 -22.09
CA GLU A 33 -19.99 -17.57 -22.50
C GLU A 33 -18.83 -17.04 -21.64
N GLU A 34 -18.10 -16.05 -22.17
CA GLU A 34 -17.04 -15.36 -21.43
C GLU A 34 -17.65 -14.23 -20.57
N PRO A 35 -17.10 -13.96 -19.37
CA PRO A 35 -17.60 -12.89 -18.51
C PRO A 35 -17.32 -11.51 -19.12
N ASP A 36 -18.30 -10.60 -19.03
CA ASP A 36 -18.10 -9.18 -19.35
C ASP A 36 -17.31 -8.50 -18.23
N LEU A 37 -16.05 -8.15 -18.53
CA LEU A 37 -15.15 -7.47 -17.61
C LEU A 37 -14.90 -6.01 -17.99
N ARG A 38 -15.67 -5.44 -18.92
CA ARG A 38 -15.52 -4.02 -19.32
C ARG A 38 -15.76 -3.11 -18.12
N GLY A 39 -14.78 -2.26 -17.81
CA GLY A 39 -14.82 -1.34 -16.67
C GLY A 39 -14.18 -1.90 -15.39
N VAL A 40 -13.75 -3.17 -15.37
CA VAL A 40 -12.91 -3.68 -14.28
C VAL A 40 -11.52 -3.03 -14.37
N PRO A 41 -10.98 -2.45 -13.27
CA PRO A 41 -9.64 -1.87 -13.27
C PRO A 41 -8.59 -2.84 -13.79
N ALA A 42 -7.63 -2.36 -14.60
CA ALA A 42 -6.58 -3.19 -15.18
C ALA A 42 -5.75 -3.93 -14.10
N SER A 43 -5.58 -3.31 -12.94
CA SER A 43 -4.92 -3.89 -11.76
C SER A 43 -5.70 -5.05 -11.12
N LEU A 44 -6.93 -5.33 -11.54
CA LEU A 44 -7.78 -6.41 -11.01
C LEU A 44 -8.29 -7.37 -12.11
N ALA A 45 -8.39 -6.89 -13.37
CA ALA A 45 -8.97 -7.62 -14.50
C ALA A 45 -8.37 -9.01 -14.72
N GLN A 46 -7.03 -9.14 -14.68
CA GLN A 46 -6.36 -10.43 -14.87
C GLN A 46 -6.69 -11.46 -13.77
N LEU A 47 -6.76 -11.01 -12.51
CA LEU A 47 -7.08 -11.90 -11.37
C LEU A 47 -8.54 -12.34 -11.43
N VAL A 48 -9.45 -11.40 -11.73
CA VAL A 48 -10.88 -11.66 -11.92
C VAL A 48 -11.12 -12.64 -13.06
N ALA A 49 -10.47 -12.43 -14.22
CA ALA A 49 -10.55 -13.34 -15.35
C ALA A 49 -10.06 -14.76 -14.98
N ALA A 50 -8.94 -14.88 -14.28
CA ALA A 50 -8.42 -16.17 -13.84
C ALA A 50 -9.38 -16.88 -12.85
N CYS A 51 -10.03 -16.13 -11.95
CA CYS A 51 -11.01 -16.69 -11.02
C CYS A 51 -12.29 -17.18 -11.72
N LEU A 52 -12.69 -16.51 -12.81
CA LEU A 52 -13.86 -16.83 -13.63
C LEU A 52 -13.59 -17.82 -14.77
N SER A 53 -12.39 -18.41 -14.83
CA SER A 53 -12.04 -19.43 -15.83
C SER A 53 -13.06 -20.58 -15.84
N ARG A 54 -13.48 -20.99 -17.05
CA ARG A 54 -14.35 -22.16 -17.26
C ARG A 54 -13.67 -23.45 -16.83
N ASP A 55 -12.39 -23.57 -17.14
CA ASP A 55 -11.51 -24.65 -16.68
C ASP A 55 -11.21 -24.48 -15.17
N PRO A 56 -11.64 -25.41 -14.30
CA PRO A 56 -11.40 -25.36 -12.86
C PRO A 56 -9.92 -25.37 -12.49
N ASP A 57 -9.08 -26.06 -13.27
CA ASP A 57 -7.64 -26.23 -12.96
C ASP A 57 -6.83 -24.98 -13.27
N ARG A 58 -7.35 -24.12 -14.16
CA ARG A 58 -6.78 -22.79 -14.44
C ARG A 58 -7.15 -21.75 -13.39
N ARG A 59 -8.06 -22.05 -12.46
CA ARG A 59 -8.44 -21.12 -11.40
C ARG A 59 -7.33 -21.08 -10.35
N PRO A 60 -6.91 -19.89 -9.90
CA PRO A 60 -5.94 -19.80 -8.82
C PRO A 60 -6.49 -20.48 -7.56
N SER A 61 -5.62 -21.16 -6.82
CA SER A 61 -6.00 -21.76 -5.54
C SER A 61 -6.43 -20.67 -4.55
N ALA A 62 -7.47 -20.94 -3.75
CA ALA A 62 -7.92 -20.03 -2.70
C ALA A 62 -6.81 -19.72 -1.67
N LYS A 63 -5.83 -20.61 -1.51
CA LYS A 63 -4.66 -20.38 -0.64
C LYS A 63 -3.70 -19.32 -1.20
N LEU A 64 -3.70 -19.09 -2.51
CA LEU A 64 -2.81 -18.13 -3.19
C LEU A 64 -3.44 -16.74 -3.33
N LEU A 65 -4.73 -16.58 -3.00
CA LEU A 65 -5.44 -15.30 -3.08
C LEU A 65 -4.77 -14.17 -2.30
N PRO A 66 -4.40 -14.34 -1.01
CA PRO A 66 -3.72 -13.31 -0.26
C PRO A 66 -2.39 -12.91 -0.92
N ALA A 67 -1.65 -13.88 -1.46
CA ALA A 67 -0.38 -13.64 -2.15
C ALA A 67 -0.56 -12.92 -3.49
N LEU A 68 -1.60 -13.23 -4.26
CA LEU A 68 -1.89 -12.59 -5.56
C LEU A 68 -2.44 -11.17 -5.40
N LEU A 69 -3.19 -10.92 -4.32
CA LEU A 69 -3.66 -9.59 -3.96
C LEU A 69 -2.49 -8.73 -3.42
N THR A 70 -1.69 -9.28 -2.51
CA THR A 70 -0.50 -8.59 -1.95
C THR A 70 0.68 -8.49 -2.92
N ALA A 71 0.73 -9.28 -4.00
CA ALA A 71 1.73 -9.09 -5.05
C ALA A 71 1.49 -7.83 -5.90
N ARG A 72 0.28 -7.24 -5.86
CA ARG A 72 -0.12 -6.03 -6.63
C ARG A 72 -0.50 -4.84 -5.75
N THR A 73 -0.81 -5.05 -4.48
CA THR A 73 -0.93 -3.99 -3.47
C THR A 73 0.30 -4.01 -2.59
N ALA A 74 0.92 -2.86 -2.35
CA ALA A 74 2.07 -2.68 -1.45
C ALA A 74 2.07 -3.69 -0.28
N THR A 75 3.22 -4.36 -0.07
CA THR A 75 3.41 -5.37 0.98
C THR A 75 2.83 -4.91 2.31
N PRO A 76 2.08 -5.76 3.03
CA PRO A 76 1.51 -5.42 4.33
C PRO A 76 2.60 -4.89 5.27
N GLY A 77 2.38 -3.70 5.82
CA GLY A 77 3.38 -2.94 6.56
C GLY A 77 3.84 -3.54 7.88
N TRP A 78 3.59 -4.80 8.24
CA TRP A 78 4.03 -5.37 9.53
C TRP A 78 5.34 -6.17 9.45
N LEU A 79 5.98 -6.22 8.28
CA LEU A 79 7.31 -6.81 8.15
C LEU A 79 8.35 -5.76 8.55
N PRO A 80 9.37 -6.11 9.37
CA PRO A 80 10.48 -5.22 9.70
C PRO A 80 11.40 -4.95 8.48
N PHE A 81 11.01 -5.42 7.30
CA PHE A 81 11.70 -5.21 6.04
C PHE A 81 10.72 -5.05 4.87
N LEU A 82 11.18 -4.36 3.83
CA LEU A 82 10.41 -4.02 2.63
C LEU A 82 11.29 -4.20 1.39
N LEU A 83 10.72 -4.78 0.33
CA LEU A 83 11.36 -4.85 -0.97
C LEU A 83 10.75 -3.80 -1.92
N LYS A 84 11.59 -3.00 -2.58
CA LYS A 84 11.18 -2.03 -3.60
C LYS A 84 12.25 -1.91 -4.67
N GLY A 85 11.91 -2.26 -5.91
CA GLY A 85 12.87 -2.24 -7.02
C GLY A 85 14.09 -3.12 -6.72
N LYS A 86 15.29 -2.53 -6.76
CA LYS A 86 16.56 -3.21 -6.40
C LYS A 86 16.93 -3.08 -4.92
N GLY A 87 16.13 -2.38 -4.11
CA GLY A 87 16.43 -2.11 -2.70
C GLY A 87 15.65 -3.04 -1.76
N ALA A 88 16.33 -3.54 -0.74
CA ALA A 88 15.74 -4.14 0.45
C ALA A 88 15.97 -3.21 1.64
N PHE A 89 14.89 -2.77 2.29
CA PHE A 89 14.93 -1.85 3.41
C PHE A 89 14.63 -2.62 4.68
N ILE A 90 15.44 -2.46 5.73
CA ILE A 90 15.32 -3.19 6.99
C ILE A 90 15.34 -2.17 8.12
N LEU A 91 14.38 -2.30 9.04
CA LEU A 91 14.34 -1.51 10.26
C LEU A 91 14.90 -2.32 11.42
N ASP A 92 16.12 -1.99 11.80
CA ASP A 92 16.87 -2.57 12.93
C ASP A 92 17.18 -1.46 13.93
N SER A 93 16.13 -1.02 14.64
CA SER A 93 16.16 0.15 15.53
C SER A 93 17.45 0.20 16.38
N PRO A 94 18.21 1.29 16.33
CA PRO A 94 17.83 2.61 15.84
C PRO A 94 18.13 2.83 14.35
N HIS A 95 18.43 1.82 13.54
CA HIS A 95 18.84 2.02 12.15
C HIS A 95 17.78 1.61 11.14
N LEU A 96 17.54 2.46 10.14
CA LEU A 96 16.95 2.08 8.88
C LEU A 96 18.09 1.81 7.89
N VAL A 97 18.10 0.63 7.31
CA VAL A 97 19.17 0.17 6.42
C VAL A 97 18.59 -0.14 5.06
N ALA A 98 19.25 0.33 3.99
CA ALA A 98 18.98 -0.14 2.64
C ALA A 98 20.11 -1.02 2.13
N LEU A 99 19.74 -2.16 1.57
CA LEU A 99 20.62 -3.12 0.93
C LEU A 99 20.26 -3.24 -0.54
N ASP A 100 21.24 -3.55 -1.39
CA ASP A 100 20.98 -4.05 -2.74
C ASP A 100 20.37 -5.46 -2.61
N ALA A 101 19.13 -5.62 -3.06
CA ALA A 101 18.36 -6.84 -2.89
C ALA A 101 18.95 -8.05 -3.61
N ARG A 102 19.83 -7.84 -4.60
CA ARG A 102 20.48 -8.92 -5.36
C ARG A 102 21.76 -9.40 -4.69
N THR A 103 22.53 -8.47 -4.12
CA THR A 103 23.87 -8.75 -3.59
C THR A 103 23.96 -8.74 -2.07
N GLY A 104 22.94 -8.20 -1.39
CA GLY A 104 22.93 -7.99 0.06
C GLY A 104 23.86 -6.87 0.53
N LYS A 105 24.54 -6.16 -0.37
CA LYS A 105 25.45 -5.07 0.01
C LYS A 105 24.68 -3.87 0.53
N ARG A 106 25.14 -3.29 1.64
CA ARG A 106 24.56 -2.05 2.18
C ARG A 106 24.77 -0.88 1.21
N LEU A 107 23.65 -0.28 0.80
CA LEU A 107 23.60 0.95 0.02
C LEU A 107 23.76 2.15 0.95
N TRP A 108 22.96 2.19 2.03
CA TRP A 108 23.01 3.23 3.04
C TRP A 108 22.44 2.74 4.37
N SER A 109 22.70 3.51 5.44
CA SER A 109 22.06 3.37 6.75
C SER A 109 21.81 4.75 7.34
N ALA A 110 20.68 4.92 8.02
CA ALA A 110 20.29 6.14 8.69
C ALA A 110 19.71 5.84 10.07
N ASP A 111 19.85 6.77 11.01
CA ASP A 111 19.20 6.64 12.31
C ASP A 111 17.69 6.92 12.16
N SER A 112 16.91 5.92 12.53
CA SER A 112 15.47 5.91 12.56
C SER A 112 14.98 6.21 13.98
N PRO A 113 14.07 7.18 14.15
CA PRO A 113 13.35 7.37 15.40
C PRO A 113 12.28 6.29 15.62
N ALA A 114 12.08 5.38 14.66
CA ALA A 114 11.07 4.34 14.71
C ALA A 114 11.60 3.05 15.38
N PRO A 115 10.80 2.41 16.25
CA PRO A 115 11.14 1.10 16.80
C PRO A 115 11.19 0.04 15.68
N ASN A 116 11.91 -1.07 15.89
CA ASN A 116 12.07 -2.15 14.90
C ASN A 116 10.75 -2.84 14.47
N THR A 117 9.66 -2.61 15.21
CA THR A 117 8.31 -3.08 14.90
C THR A 117 7.45 -2.05 14.18
N ALA A 118 8.01 -0.90 13.81
CA ALA A 118 7.28 0.12 13.09
C ALA A 118 7.01 -0.29 11.64
N PRO A 119 5.81 0.04 11.13
CA PRO A 119 5.45 -0.37 9.79
C PRO A 119 6.20 0.40 8.72
N LEU A 120 6.56 -0.29 7.63
CA LEU A 120 7.35 0.27 6.52
C LEU A 120 6.58 0.19 5.20
N VAL A 121 6.49 1.29 4.46
CA VAL A 121 5.84 1.32 3.13
C VAL A 121 6.64 2.14 2.12
N ALA A 122 6.65 1.72 0.86
CA ALA A 122 7.28 2.45 -0.23
C ALA A 122 6.22 3.19 -1.06
N ALA A 123 6.39 4.49 -1.25
CA ALA A 123 5.45 5.30 -2.03
C ALA A 123 6.19 6.48 -2.69
N GLY A 124 5.96 6.70 -3.99
CA GLY A 124 6.49 7.89 -4.69
C GLY A 124 7.99 8.15 -4.54
N GLY A 125 8.83 7.12 -4.63
CA GLY A 125 10.28 7.27 -4.41
C GLY A 125 10.72 7.29 -2.94
N LEU A 126 9.77 7.39 -2.00
CA LEU A 126 10.04 7.40 -0.57
C LEU A 126 9.91 6.01 0.08
N ILE A 127 10.45 5.93 1.30
CA ILE A 127 10.19 4.92 2.31
C ILE A 127 9.53 5.65 3.48
N CYS A 128 8.39 5.17 3.97
CA CYS A 128 7.65 5.81 5.04
C CYS A 128 7.52 4.89 6.25
N THR A 129 7.69 5.43 7.46
CA THR A 129 7.37 4.75 8.72
C THR A 129 6.37 5.50 9.57
N GLY A 130 5.72 4.71 10.42
CA GLY A 130 4.87 5.17 11.51
C GLY A 130 5.54 4.90 12.85
N VAL A 131 5.91 5.96 13.56
CA VAL A 131 6.41 5.87 14.92
C VAL A 131 5.22 5.91 15.86
N ALA A 132 5.06 4.86 16.66
CA ALA A 132 4.14 4.84 17.80
C ALA A 132 4.96 4.67 19.07
N GLY A 133 4.67 5.46 20.10
CA GLY A 133 5.45 5.42 21.34
C GLY A 133 5.01 6.45 22.37
N THR A 134 5.52 6.30 23.59
CA THR A 134 5.21 7.17 24.75
C THR A 134 5.90 8.52 24.67
N THR A 135 7.00 8.62 23.93
CA THR A 135 7.79 9.86 23.73
C THR A 135 7.39 10.64 22.48
N GLY A 136 6.43 10.13 21.70
CA GLY A 136 5.91 10.78 20.50
C GLY A 136 5.33 9.78 19.50
N SER A 137 4.36 10.23 18.71
CA SER A 137 3.83 9.48 17.56
C SER A 137 3.95 10.33 16.31
N GLY A 138 4.15 9.74 15.15
CA GLY A 138 4.25 10.50 13.92
C GLY A 138 4.69 9.70 12.71
N LEU A 139 4.71 10.36 11.57
CA LEU A 139 5.16 9.80 10.31
C LEU A 139 6.51 10.36 9.92
N TYR A 140 7.34 9.51 9.33
CA TYR A 140 8.59 9.92 8.72
C TYR A 140 8.63 9.38 7.31
N ALA A 141 9.15 10.18 6.39
CA ALA A 141 9.47 9.71 5.06
C ALA A 141 10.91 10.01 4.72
N TRP A 142 11.57 8.97 4.23
CA TRP A 142 12.94 9.00 3.77
C TRP A 142 12.99 8.82 2.28
N ASP A 143 13.97 9.45 1.67
CA ASP A 143 14.35 9.18 0.30
C ASP A 143 14.89 7.74 0.18
N ALA A 144 14.32 6.94 -0.71
CA ALA A 144 14.68 5.53 -0.81
C ALA A 144 16.11 5.31 -1.34
N GLU A 145 16.68 6.29 -2.06
CA GLU A 145 18.00 6.17 -2.67
C GLU A 145 19.12 6.60 -1.73
N THR A 146 18.86 7.61 -0.89
CA THR A 146 19.88 8.25 -0.05
C THR A 146 19.70 8.02 1.45
N GLY A 147 18.52 7.59 1.90
CA GLY A 147 18.20 7.42 3.32
C GLY A 147 17.98 8.72 4.09
N ARG A 148 17.95 9.87 3.40
CA ARG A 148 17.70 11.18 4.03
C ARG A 148 16.22 11.36 4.33
N ILE A 149 15.90 11.91 5.50
CA ILE A 149 14.53 12.34 5.82
C ILE A 149 14.16 13.48 4.86
N ILE A 150 13.10 13.27 4.07
CA ILE A 150 12.54 14.32 3.20
C ILE A 150 11.53 15.14 4.00
N TRP A 151 10.74 14.48 4.86
CA TRP A 151 9.75 15.13 5.71
C TRP A 151 9.36 14.26 6.91
N ASN A 152 8.80 14.90 7.92
CA ASN A 152 8.14 14.23 9.04
C ASN A 152 6.85 14.95 9.42
N TYR A 153 5.88 14.19 9.93
CA TYR A 153 4.60 14.70 10.40
C TYR A 153 4.36 14.20 11.84
N PRO A 154 4.78 14.96 12.86
CA PRO A 154 4.54 14.59 14.25
C PRO A 154 3.06 14.72 14.61
N LEU A 155 2.54 13.74 15.32
CA LEU A 155 1.21 13.79 15.93
C LEU A 155 1.32 14.11 17.42
N THR A 156 0.58 15.13 17.84
CA THR A 156 0.23 15.37 19.25
C THR A 156 -0.97 14.49 19.63
N THR A 157 -0.78 13.17 19.60
CA THR A 157 -1.74 12.22 20.16
C THR A 157 -1.20 11.63 21.46
N PRO A 158 -2.03 11.41 22.49
CA PRO A 158 -1.61 10.68 23.68
C PRO A 158 -1.08 9.31 23.29
N ALA A 159 -0.10 8.81 24.03
CA ALA A 159 0.56 7.53 23.79
C ALA A 159 -0.47 6.43 23.49
N SER A 160 -0.48 5.96 22.25
CA SER A 160 -1.38 4.92 21.76
C SER A 160 -0.56 3.69 21.44
N THR A 161 -0.98 2.54 21.96
CA THR A 161 -0.39 1.23 21.63
C THR A 161 -0.89 0.69 20.30
N LYS A 162 -1.85 1.36 19.65
CA LYS A 162 -2.36 0.96 18.33
C LYS A 162 -1.28 1.15 17.29
N GLN A 163 -1.02 0.12 16.50
CA GLN A 163 -0.07 0.18 15.41
C GLN A 163 -0.53 1.14 14.31
N TRP A 164 0.43 1.66 13.56
CA TRP A 164 0.12 2.42 12.35
C TRP A 164 -0.32 1.47 11.23
N GLU A 165 -1.31 1.89 10.47
CA GLU A 165 -1.75 1.20 9.26
C GLU A 165 -1.45 2.07 8.07
N PHE A 166 -0.83 1.49 7.03
CA PHE A 166 -0.47 2.21 5.81
C PHE A 166 -1.17 1.63 4.59
N GLY A 167 -1.56 2.52 3.68
CA GLY A 167 -1.98 2.20 2.33
C GLY A 167 -1.37 3.18 1.34
N THR A 168 -1.04 2.72 0.14
CA THR A 168 -0.57 3.61 -0.92
C THR A 168 -0.96 3.10 -2.30
N ASN A 169 -1.20 4.03 -3.22
CA ASN A 169 -1.32 3.75 -4.66
C ASN A 169 -0.08 4.22 -5.45
N GLY A 170 1.02 4.54 -4.76
CA GLY A 170 2.26 5.07 -5.34
C GLY A 170 2.30 6.59 -5.46
N SER A 171 1.15 7.27 -5.53
CA SER A 171 1.03 8.74 -5.63
C SER A 171 0.39 9.38 -4.39
N ILE A 172 -0.28 8.59 -3.57
CA ILE A 172 -0.89 8.98 -2.31
C ILE A 172 -0.41 8.02 -1.24
N LEU A 173 0.01 8.55 -0.09
CA LEU A 173 0.20 7.81 1.15
C LEU A 173 -1.02 8.04 2.03
N ALA A 174 -1.74 6.98 2.37
CA ALA A 174 -2.74 6.96 3.41
C ALA A 174 -2.16 6.30 4.67
N ALA A 175 -2.37 6.93 5.82
CA ALA A 175 -1.86 6.46 7.11
C ALA A 175 -2.96 6.60 8.16
N ALA A 176 -3.26 5.51 8.87
CA ALA A 176 -4.19 5.52 9.99
C ALA A 176 -3.46 5.23 11.30
N HIS A 177 -3.83 5.95 12.34
CA HIS A 177 -3.35 5.72 13.71
C HIS A 177 -4.43 6.09 14.72
N GLY A 178 -4.90 5.09 15.47
CA GLY A 178 -6.02 5.28 16.39
C GLY A 178 -7.29 5.71 15.66
N ASN A 179 -7.70 6.96 15.85
CA ASN A 179 -8.88 7.55 15.20
C ASN A 179 -8.51 8.60 14.13
N ALA A 180 -7.22 8.79 13.85
CA ALA A 180 -6.76 9.69 12.82
C ALA A 180 -6.53 8.93 11.51
N LEU A 181 -7.09 9.45 10.42
CA LEU A 181 -6.74 9.05 9.06
C LEU A 181 -6.11 10.26 8.35
N LEU A 182 -4.90 10.05 7.83
CA LEU A 182 -4.09 11.05 7.14
C LEU A 182 -3.89 10.60 5.69
N ALA A 183 -4.02 11.53 4.74
CA ALA A 183 -3.67 11.29 3.34
C ALA A 183 -2.72 12.37 2.82
N PHE A 184 -1.64 11.95 2.16
CA PHE A 184 -0.60 12.82 1.61
C PHE A 184 -0.43 12.54 0.12
N HIS A 185 -0.55 13.57 -0.72
CA HIS A 185 -0.15 13.47 -2.12
C HIS A 185 1.37 13.57 -2.24
N LEU A 186 1.96 12.62 -2.96
CA LEU A 186 3.41 12.47 -3.15
C LEU A 186 3.90 13.04 -4.49
N GLY A 187 3.18 14.02 -5.04
CA GLY A 187 3.39 14.50 -6.41
C GLY A 187 3.62 16.00 -6.50
N ARG A 188 4.86 16.46 -6.30
CA ARG A 188 5.53 17.47 -7.15
C ARG A 188 7.03 17.20 -7.17
N THR A 189 7.55 17.08 -8.37
CA THR A 189 8.88 16.61 -8.74
C THR A 189 10.01 17.51 -8.22
N HIS A 190 11.04 16.82 -7.69
CA HIS A 190 12.31 17.32 -7.16
C HIS A 190 13.25 17.87 -8.26
N HIS A 191 12.90 18.95 -8.96
CA HIS A 191 13.81 19.53 -9.96
C HIS A 191 14.29 20.97 -9.72
N ASP A 192 13.93 21.63 -8.61
CA ASP A 192 14.50 22.97 -8.35
C ASP A 192 14.61 23.38 -6.89
N LEU A 193 14.96 22.47 -5.99
CA LEU A 193 15.23 22.84 -4.60
C LEU A 193 16.68 22.52 -4.25
N ARG A 194 17.57 23.49 -4.54
CA ARG A 194 18.82 23.65 -3.80
C ARG A 194 18.46 23.80 -2.33
N LEU A 195 18.67 22.73 -1.57
CA LEU A 195 18.54 22.72 -0.12
C LEU A 195 19.66 23.58 0.48
N THR A 196 19.35 24.81 0.88
CA THR A 196 20.17 25.54 1.83
C THR A 196 20.05 24.82 3.18
N PRO A 197 21.16 24.41 3.82
CA PRO A 197 21.08 23.72 5.10
C PRO A 197 20.72 24.72 6.18
N GLY A 198 19.45 24.70 6.60
CA GLY A 198 18.96 25.51 7.70
C GLY A 198 17.55 26.02 7.42
N ARG A 199 16.56 25.42 8.09
CA ARG A 199 15.14 25.82 8.10
C ARG A 199 14.44 25.80 6.74
N GLY A 200 13.91 24.65 6.37
CA GLY A 200 12.96 24.55 5.26
C GLY A 200 12.14 23.27 5.36
N ASN A 201 11.02 23.30 6.09
CA ASN A 201 10.02 22.24 6.00
C ASN A 201 9.57 22.15 4.53
N LEU A 202 9.72 20.98 3.92
CA LEU A 202 8.98 20.66 2.72
C LEU A 202 7.49 20.77 3.07
N LYS A 203 6.78 21.75 2.49
CA LYS A 203 5.33 21.87 2.66
C LYS A 203 4.68 20.73 1.88
N ILE A 204 4.35 19.67 2.58
CA ILE A 204 3.43 18.66 2.06
C ILE A 204 2.04 19.16 2.39
N ASP A 205 1.24 19.38 1.35
CA ASP A 205 -0.19 19.58 1.52
C ASP A 205 -0.78 18.27 2.03
N ALA A 206 -0.97 18.18 3.34
CA ALA A 206 -1.85 17.19 3.94
C ALA A 206 -3.27 17.59 3.50
N SER A 207 -3.68 17.10 2.34
CA SER A 207 -4.90 17.52 1.68
C SER A 207 -6.16 17.08 2.44
N LEU A 208 -6.05 16.12 3.37
CA LEU A 208 -7.16 15.67 4.18
C LEU A 208 -6.70 15.01 5.49
N VAL A 209 -7.08 15.59 6.64
CA VAL A 209 -6.98 14.98 7.97
C VAL A 209 -8.40 14.71 8.45
N VAL A 210 -8.83 13.45 8.45
CA VAL A 210 -10.15 13.06 8.97
C VAL A 210 -9.96 12.44 10.35
N ARG A 211 -10.62 13.01 11.36
CA ARG A 211 -10.78 12.37 12.68
C ARG A 211 -12.08 11.60 12.67
N LEU A 212 -12.00 10.28 12.81
CA LEU A 212 -13.20 9.44 12.90
C LEU A 212 -13.88 9.65 14.27
N PRO A 213 -15.21 9.80 14.31
CA PRO A 213 -15.95 9.92 15.57
C PRO A 213 -15.75 8.67 16.44
N ARG A 214 -15.77 8.85 17.76
CA ARG A 214 -15.83 7.70 18.68
C ARG A 214 -17.21 7.05 18.52
N ILE A 215 -17.23 5.75 18.18
CA ILE A 215 -18.43 4.92 18.23
C ILE A 215 -18.72 4.61 19.69
#